data_AF-A0A968KLP7-F1
#
_entry.id   AF-A0A968KLP7-F1
#
_cell.length_a   1.000
_cell.length_b   1.000
_cell.length_c   1.000
_cell.angle_alpha   90.00
_cell.angle_beta   90.00
_cell.angle_gamma   90.00
#
_symmetry.space_group_name_H-M   'P 1'
#
loop_
_entity.id
_entity.type
_entity.pdbx_description
1 polymer ?
#
loop_
_entity_poly.entity_id
_entity_poly.type
_entity_poly.pdbx_seq_one_letter_code
_entity_poly.pdbx_strand_id
1 'polypeptide(L)' 'MARNILIMSLTRMGDLVQATPVLEGVRERHPGARITLLVSSDFEACVPLVPGVDEALVFDLRQFSG' A
#
# COMPACT_ATOMS: atom_id res chain seq x y z
N MET A 1 4.24 -13.37 -15.03
CA MET A 1 3.74 -12.07 -14.55
C MET A 1 2.80 -12.30 -13.38
N ALA A 2 2.93 -11.53 -12.30
CA ALA A 2 1.94 -11.52 -11.24
C ALA A 2 0.68 -10.79 -11.73
N ARG A 3 -0.50 -11.31 -11.39
CA ARG A 3 -1.80 -10.69 -11.72
C ARG A 3 -2.38 -9.88 -10.56
N ASN A 4 -2.10 -10.30 -9.33
CA ASN A 4 -2.53 -9.63 -8.11
C ASN A 4 -1.31 -9.47 -7.21
N ILE A 5 -1.11 -8.25 -6.70
CA ILE A 5 0.02 -7.88 -5.86
C ILE A 5 -0.56 -7.19 -4.62
N LEU A 6 -0.25 -7.73 -3.44
CA LEU A 6 -0.56 -7.08 -2.17
C LEU A 6 0.69 -6.43 -1.62
N ILE A 7 0.61 -5.15 -1.31
CA ILE A 7 1.68 -4.39 -0.68
C ILE A 7 1.21 -4.04 0.72
N MET A 8 1.98 -4.44 1.73
CA MET A 8 1.62 -4.24 3.13
C MET A 8 2.48 -3.13 3.72
N SER A 9 1.87 -2.00 4.04
CA SER A 9 2.50 -0.91 4.79
C SER A 9 1.75 -0.71 6.10
N LEU A 10 2.15 -1.50 7.10
CA LEU A 10 1.62 -1.45 8.46
C LEU A 10 2.44 -0.51 9.36
N THR A 11 3.38 0.24 8.78
CA THR A 11 4.36 1.07 9.47
C THR A 11 3.99 2.55 9.41
N ARG A 12 4.91 3.46 9.78
CA ARG A 12 4.60 4.90 9.93
C ARG A 12 4.39 5.56 8.57
N MET A 13 3.64 6.67 8.55
CA MET A 13 3.43 7.51 7.35
C MET A 13 4.71 7.79 6.54
N GLY A 14 5.82 8.08 7.22
CA GLY A 14 7.09 8.40 6.56
C GLY A 14 7.66 7.26 5.71
N ASP A 15 7.33 6.02 6.04
CA ASP A 15 7.77 4.84 5.27
C ASP A 15 6.95 4.68 3.99
N LEU A 16 5.66 5.05 4.04
CA LEU A 16 4.75 5.01 2.89
C LEU A 16 5.22 5.95 1.78
N VAL A 17 5.62 7.17 2.16
CA VAL A 17 6.16 8.17 1.21
C VAL A 17 7.49 7.70 0.61
N GLN A 18 8.36 7.11 1.43
CA GLN A 18 9.64 6.57 0.97
C GLN A 18 9.48 5.33 0.08
N ALA A 19 8.37 4.60 0.22
CA ALA A 19 8.06 3.45 -0.61
C ALA A 19 7.57 3.82 -2.02
N THR A 20 7.17 5.07 -2.27
CA THR A 20 6.61 5.51 -3.56
C THR A 20 7.42 5.08 -4.80
N PRO A 21 8.75 5.26 -4.87
CA PRO A 21 9.53 4.83 -6.03
C PRO A 21 9.51 3.30 -6.24
N VAL A 22 9.38 2.53 -5.16
CA VAL A 22 9.26 1.07 -5.23
C VAL A 22 7.92 0.69 -5.83
N LEU A 23 6.83 1.39 -5.45
CA LEU A 23 5.49 1.14 -5.97
C LEU A 23 5.40 1.42 -7.48
N GLU A 24 6.02 2.52 -7.91
CA GLU A 24 6.13 2.87 -9.33
C GLU A 24 6.89 1.78 -10.11
N GLY A 25 8.05 1.34 -9.60
CA GLY A 25 8.80 0.24 -10.22
C GLY A 25 8.03 -1.08 -10.27
N VAL A 26 7.22 -1.39 -9.26
CA VAL A 26 6.33 -2.56 -9.26
C VAL A 26 5.26 -2.44 -10.35
N ARG A 27 4.64 -1.27 -10.50
CA ARG A 27 3.67 -0.99 -11.58
C ARG A 27 4.34 -1.10 -12.96
N GLU A 28 5.52 -0.54 -13.15
CA GLU A 28 6.26 -0.63 -14.42
C GLU A 28 6.60 -2.08 -14.79
N ARG A 29 6.99 -2.89 -13.81
CA ARG A 29 7.28 -4.32 -14.01
C ARG A 29 6.02 -5.14 -14.31
N HIS A 30 4.87 -4.70 -13.78
CA HIS A 30 3.60 -5.41 -13.82
C HIS A 30 2.44 -4.48 -14.21
N PRO A 31 2.42 -3.92 -15.43
CA PRO A 31 1.49 -2.85 -15.82
C PRO A 31 0.02 -3.27 -15.72
N GLY A 32 -0.28 -4.54 -15.99
CA GLY A 32 -1.63 -5.10 -15.92
C GLY A 32 -1.97 -5.83 -14.60
N ALA A 33 -1.13 -5.75 -13.57
CA ALA A 33 -1.46 -6.32 -12.27
C ALA A 33 -2.44 -5.42 -11.51
N ARG A 34 -3.33 -6.04 -10.72
CA ARG A 34 -4.06 -5.36 -9.66
C ARG A 34 -3.15 -5.23 -8.44
N ILE A 35 -2.86 -4.00 -8.04
CA ILE A 35 -2.01 -3.65 -6.91
C ILE A 35 -2.92 -3.16 -5.77
N THR A 36 -2.99 -3.92 -4.70
CA THR A 36 -3.75 -3.58 -3.49
C THR A 36 -2.78 -3.17 -2.38
N LEU A 37 -3.04 -2.04 -1.72
CA LEU A 37 -2.28 -1.56 -0.56
C LEU A 37 -3.02 -1.90 0.73
N LEU A 38 -2.44 -2.70 1.61
CA LEU A 38 -2.90 -2.85 2.99
C LEU A 38 -2.21 -1.80 3.86
N VAL A 39 -2.98 -0.96 4.53
CA VAL A 39 -2.49 0.12 5.39
C VAL A 39 -3.14 0.10 6.77
N SER A 40 -2.40 0.53 7.80
CA SER A 40 -3.01 0.77 9.11
C SER A 40 -4.07 1.88 9.05
N SER A 41 -5.15 1.76 9.83
CA SER A 41 -6.14 2.83 9.99
C SER A 41 -5.55 4.17 10.39
N ASP A 42 -4.41 4.17 11.10
CA ASP A 42 -3.72 5.40 11.51
C ASP A 42 -3.16 6.21 10.31
N PHE A 43 -3.04 5.59 9.14
CA PHE A 43 -2.46 6.20 7.93
C PHE A 43 -3.38 6.14 6.71
N GLU A 44 -4.68 5.86 6.91
CA GLU A 44 -5.68 5.84 5.84
C GLU A 44 -5.69 7.14 5.02
N ALA A 45 -5.56 8.28 5.68
CA ALA A 45 -5.53 9.59 5.03
C ALA A 45 -4.37 9.77 4.03
N CYS A 46 -3.34 8.92 4.11
CA CYS A 46 -2.18 8.96 3.21
C CYS A 46 -2.37 8.13 1.94
N VAL A 47 -3.37 7.24 1.88
CA VAL A 47 -3.64 6.39 0.72
C VAL A 47 -3.72 7.18 -0.60
N PRO A 48 -4.40 8.33 -0.69
CA PRO A 48 -4.50 9.08 -1.95
C PRO A 48 -3.17 9.63 -2.45
N LEU A 49 -2.14 9.68 -1.59
CA LEU A 49 -0.80 10.16 -1.93
C LEU A 49 0.09 9.06 -2.52
N VAL A 50 -0.40 7.82 -2.57
CA VAL A 50 0.35 6.65 -3.01
C VAL A 50 0.00 6.32 -4.45
N PRO A 51 0.89 6.60 -5.43
CA PRO A 51 0.60 6.34 -6.83
C PRO A 51 0.66 4.85 -7.15
N GLY A 52 0.00 4.46 -8.25
CA GLY A 52 0.09 3.11 -8.82
C GLY A 52 -0.68 2.02 -8.06
N VAL A 53 -1.40 2.37 -6.99
CA VAL A 53 -2.30 1.49 -6.25
C VAL A 53 -3.71 1.53 -6.85
N ASP A 54 -4.33 0.37 -7.06
CA ASP A 54 -5.70 0.24 -7.59
C ASP A 54 -6.76 0.20 -6.47
N GLU A 55 -6.38 -0.31 -5.29
CA GLU A 55 -7.28 -0.51 -4.15
C GLU A 55 -6.50 -0.38 -2.84
N ALA A 56 -7.13 0.15 -1.80
CA ALA A 56 -6.59 0.15 -0.45
C ALA A 56 -7.48 -0.63 0.51
N LEU A 57 -6.86 -1.45 1.35
CA LEU A 57 -7.47 -2.15 2.46
C LEU A 57 -6.98 -1.50 3.75
N VAL A 58 -7.92 -0.93 4.51
CA VAL A 58 -7.61 -0.30 5.79
C VAL A 58 -7.78 -1.32 6.90
N PHE A 59 -6.75 -1.47 7.73
CA PHE A 59 -6.70 -2.44 8.81
C PHE A 59 -6.42 -1.76 10.15
N ASP A 60 -7.35 -1.89 11.10
CA ASP A 60 -7.10 -1.40 12.46
C ASP A 60 -6.24 -2.42 13.20
N LEU A 61 -4.94 -2.13 13.36
CA LEU A 61 -4.02 -2.98 14.12
C LEU A 61 -4.30 -2.96 15.63
N ARG A 62 -4.85 -1.85 16.13
CA ARG A 62 -5.03 -1.65 17.58
C ARG A 62 -6.10 -2.56 18.15
N GLN A 63 -7.05 -3.02 17.33
CA GLN A 63 -8.06 -4.00 17.76
C GLN A 63 -7.47 -5.35 18.22
N PHE A 64 -6.19 -5.64 17.90
CA PHE A 64 -5.49 -6.87 18.29
C PHE A 64 -4.45 -6.66 19.39
N SER A 65 -4.19 -5.42 19.78
CA SER A 65 -3.26 -5.06 20.84
C SER A 65 -4.03 -5.09 22.17
N GLY A 66 -4.20 -6.29 22.74
CA GLY A 66 -4.76 -6.50 24.08
C GLY A 66 -3.84 -6.02 25.19
#